data_AF-X1FU48-F1
#
_entry.id   AF-X1FU48-F1
#
_cell.length_a   1.000
_cell.length_b   1.000
_cell.length_c   1.000
_cell.angle_alpha   90.00
_cell.angle_beta   90.00
_cell.angle_gamma   90.00
#
_symmetry.space_group_name_H-M   'P 1'
#
loop_
_entity.id
_entity.type
_entity.pdbx_description
1 polymer ?
#
loop_
_entity_poly.entity_id
_entity_poly.type
_entity_poly.pdbx_seq_one_letter_code
_entity_poly.pdbx_strand_id
1 'polypeptide(L)'
;MEEEKLKYYSLSKYTCYEILMEGQIASAGAHQAKLIEKFKKKKNYIKHQFLALKCVFAFLFIFLPILPLVTYFQIQDSVDSGIYSMNSIVFVSSLVFMIFSGMITLYMLMFGLISTSSFMSGNAFKWLQTLPFSKKSLKKIGFMTIFRTLDLPLIILITGFPIIMLIVSQDIIIFLIS
;
A
#
# COMPACT_ATOMS: atom_id res chain seq x y z
N MET A 1 -10.37 16.16 -22.51
CA MET A 1 -9.18 15.35 -22.12
C MET A 1 -9.33 14.69 -20.74
N GLU A 2 -10.03 15.32 -19.78
CA GLU A 2 -10.35 14.70 -18.48
C GLU A 2 -11.37 13.57 -18.56
N GLU A 3 -12.41 13.69 -19.39
CA GLU A 3 -13.43 12.64 -19.55
C GLU A 3 -12.87 11.30 -20.01
N GLU A 4 -11.89 11.30 -20.92
CA GLU A 4 -11.19 10.08 -21.31
C GLU A 4 -10.37 9.48 -20.16
N LYS A 5 -9.68 10.32 -19.37
CA LYS A 5 -8.92 9.85 -18.20
C LYS A 5 -9.84 9.19 -17.16
N LEU A 6 -11.02 9.78 -16.91
CA LEU A 6 -12.06 9.22 -16.04
C LEU A 6 -12.60 7.89 -16.58
N LYS A 7 -12.78 7.76 -17.90
CA LYS A 7 -13.18 6.49 -18.53
C LYS A 7 -12.11 5.40 -18.38
N TYR A 8 -10.82 5.71 -18.54
CA TYR A 8 -9.76 4.72 -18.37
C TYR A 8 -9.59 4.30 -16.90
N TYR A 9 -9.72 5.23 -15.96
CA TYR A 9 -9.67 4.90 -14.54
C TYR A 9 -10.91 4.12 -14.08
N SER A 10 -12.10 4.35 -14.64
CA SER A 10 -13.26 3.52 -14.31
C SER A 10 -13.12 2.09 -14.84
N LEU A 11 -12.56 1.93 -16.05
CA LEU A 11 -12.29 0.62 -16.67
C LEU A 11 -11.24 -0.20 -15.92
N SER A 12 -10.21 0.45 -15.37
CA SER A 12 -9.15 -0.23 -14.59
C SER A 12 -9.68 -1.01 -13.38
N LYS A 13 -10.88 -0.67 -12.90
CA LYS A 13 -11.56 -1.40 -11.82
C LYS A 13 -11.77 -2.87 -12.14
N TYR A 14 -12.19 -3.17 -13.37
CA TYR A 14 -12.53 -4.53 -13.78
C TYR A 14 -11.26 -5.38 -13.92
N THR A 15 -10.24 -4.82 -14.56
CA THR A 15 -8.90 -5.43 -14.62
C THR A 15 -8.33 -5.69 -13.23
N CYS A 16 -8.48 -4.74 -12.30
CA CYS A 16 -8.03 -4.90 -10.92
C CYS A 16 -8.70 -6.11 -10.23
N TYR A 17 -10.00 -6.30 -10.45
CA TYR A 17 -10.75 -7.43 -9.89
C TYR A 17 -10.37 -8.76 -10.52
N GLU A 18 -10.10 -8.79 -11.82
CA GLU A 18 -9.60 -9.99 -12.50
C GLU A 18 -8.21 -10.39 -11.98
N ILE A 19 -7.28 -9.43 -11.89
CA ILE A 19 -5.94 -9.65 -11.32
C ILE A 19 -6.03 -10.22 -9.90
N LEU A 20 -6.89 -9.64 -9.06
CA LEU A 20 -7.03 -10.07 -7.67
C LEU A 20 -7.70 -11.45 -7.55
N MET A 21 -8.66 -11.75 -8.41
CA MET A 21 -9.28 -13.06 -8.49
C MET A 21 -8.27 -14.12 -8.92
N GLU A 22 -7.52 -13.87 -10.00
CA GLU A 22 -6.47 -14.78 -10.49
C GLU A 22 -5.39 -15.01 -9.45
N GLY A 23 -4.89 -13.94 -8.82
CA GLY A 23 -3.89 -14.04 -7.75
C GLY A 23 -4.36 -14.91 -6.59
N GLN A 24 -5.64 -14.84 -6.24
CA GLN A 24 -6.20 -15.66 -5.17
C GLN A 24 -6.39 -17.12 -5.55
N ILE A 25 -6.89 -17.39 -6.77
CA ILE A 25 -6.99 -18.74 -7.29
C ILE A 25 -5.60 -19.38 -7.33
N ALA A 26 -4.59 -18.65 -7.81
CA ALA A 26 -3.20 -19.09 -7.80
C ALA A 26 -2.70 -19.39 -6.38
N SER A 27 -2.97 -18.50 -5.42
CA SER A 27 -2.56 -18.70 -4.01
C SER A 27 -3.30 -19.83 -3.28
N ALA A 28 -4.47 -20.26 -3.75
CA ALA A 28 -5.33 -21.21 -3.05
C ALA A 28 -4.96 -22.69 -3.26
N GLY A 29 -4.10 -23.00 -4.23
CA GLY A 29 -3.63 -24.35 -4.51
C GLY A 29 -4.75 -25.39 -4.60
N ALA A 30 -4.75 -26.38 -3.72
CA ALA A 30 -5.75 -27.47 -3.69
C ALA A 30 -7.20 -27.00 -3.44
N HIS A 31 -7.42 -25.79 -2.91
CA HIS A 31 -8.75 -25.27 -2.56
C HIS A 31 -9.37 -24.39 -3.66
N GLN A 32 -8.80 -24.37 -4.87
CA GLN A 32 -9.26 -23.54 -5.98
C GLN A 32 -10.75 -23.72 -6.31
N ALA A 33 -11.23 -24.96 -6.40
CA ALA A 33 -12.62 -25.25 -6.76
C ALA A 33 -13.63 -24.60 -5.79
N LYS A 34 -13.34 -24.65 -4.49
CA LYS A 34 -14.18 -24.04 -3.44
C LYS A 34 -14.16 -22.50 -3.52
N LEU A 35 -13.04 -21.91 -3.92
CA LEU A 35 -12.91 -20.47 -4.11
C LEU A 35 -13.67 -19.97 -5.34
N ILE A 36 -13.58 -20.70 -6.46
CA ILE A 36 -14.36 -20.43 -7.67
C ILE A 36 -15.86 -20.51 -7.39
N GLU A 37 -16.30 -21.49 -6.60
CA GLU A 37 -17.70 -21.62 -6.20
C GLU A 37 -18.18 -20.40 -5.39
N LYS A 38 -17.34 -19.88 -4.48
CA LYS A 38 -17.64 -18.65 -3.73
C LYS A 38 -17.74 -17.42 -4.64
N PHE A 39 -16.85 -17.29 -5.63
CA PHE A 39 -16.92 -16.20 -6.61
C PHE A 39 -18.20 -16.27 -7.44
N LYS A 40 -18.62 -17.48 -7.85
CA LYS A 40 -19.87 -17.70 -8.60
C LYS A 40 -21.11 -17.37 -7.77
N LYS A 41 -21.14 -17.76 -6.48
CA LYS A 41 -22.28 -17.55 -5.59
C LYS A 41 -22.43 -16.10 -5.11
N LYS A 42 -21.33 -15.33 -5.01
CA LYS A 42 -21.35 -13.96 -4.49
C LYS A 42 -20.68 -12.97 -5.46
N LYS A 43 -21.50 -12.25 -6.23
CA LYS A 43 -21.07 -11.21 -7.19
C LYS A 43 -20.17 -10.12 -6.59
N ASN A 44 -20.39 -9.75 -5.33
CA ASN A 44 -19.63 -8.67 -4.67
C ASN A 44 -18.43 -9.17 -3.85
N TYR A 45 -18.15 -10.47 -3.83
CA TYR A 45 -17.09 -11.04 -2.98
C TYR A 45 -15.72 -10.44 -3.27
N ILE A 46 -15.33 -10.38 -4.55
CA ILE A 46 -14.05 -9.78 -4.98
C ILE A 46 -13.94 -8.31 -4.60
N LYS A 47 -15.03 -7.54 -4.70
CA LYS A 47 -15.05 -6.13 -4.29
C LYS A 47 -14.78 -5.99 -2.80
N HIS A 48 -15.45 -6.79 -1.96
CA HIS A 48 -15.22 -6.76 -0.51
C HIS A 48 -13.82 -7.21 -0.13
N GLN A 49 -13.30 -8.22 -0.83
CA GLN A 49 -11.97 -8.73 -0.56
C GLN A 49 -10.87 -7.76 -0.98
N PHE A 50 -11.05 -7.04 -2.10
CA PHE A 50 -10.18 -5.95 -2.49
C PHE A 50 -10.15 -4.83 -1.44
N LEU A 51 -11.32 -4.43 -0.93
CA LEU A 51 -11.41 -3.46 0.16
C LEU A 51 -10.76 -3.97 1.44
N ALA A 52 -11.01 -5.24 1.82
CA ALA A 52 -10.40 -5.85 2.99
C ALA A 52 -8.88 -5.88 2.88
N LEU A 53 -8.34 -6.26 1.72
CA LEU A 53 -6.90 -6.27 1.47
C LEU A 53 -6.29 -4.88 1.66
N LYS A 54 -6.92 -3.85 1.07
CA LYS A 54 -6.51 -2.45 1.27
C LYS A 54 -6.54 -2.05 2.73
N CYS A 55 -7.62 -2.34 3.43
CA CYS A 55 -7.78 -2.00 4.85
C CYS A 55 -6.76 -2.72 5.74
N VAL A 56 -6.42 -3.99 5.46
CA VAL A 56 -5.41 -4.73 6.21
C VAL A 56 -4.03 -4.12 6.04
N PHE A 57 -3.61 -3.83 4.79
CA PHE A 57 -2.31 -3.20 4.54
C PHE A 57 -2.23 -1.77 5.07
N ALA A 58 -3.31 -1.01 4.90
CA ALA A 58 -3.49 0.30 5.51
C ALA A 58 -3.27 0.27 7.03
N PHE A 59 -3.97 -0.64 7.70
CA PHE A 59 -3.88 -0.80 9.14
C PHE A 59 -2.45 -1.15 9.57
N LEU A 60 -1.79 -2.09 8.88
CA LEU A 60 -0.39 -2.43 9.17
C LEU A 60 0.54 -1.21 9.05
N PHE A 61 0.34 -0.36 8.04
CA PHE A 61 1.15 0.84 7.87
C PHE A 61 0.91 1.91 8.93
N ILE A 62 -0.23 1.92 9.63
CA ILE A 62 -0.49 2.84 10.75
C ILE A 62 0.38 2.53 11.98
N PHE A 63 0.76 1.27 12.20
CA PHE A 63 1.60 0.90 13.35
C PHE A 63 3.08 1.14 13.10
N LEU A 64 3.51 1.19 11.84
CA LEU A 64 4.92 1.37 11.50
C LEU A 64 5.52 2.67 12.08
N PRO A 65 4.83 3.82 12.00
CA PRO A 65 5.24 5.08 12.62
C PRO A 65 5.43 5.07 14.14
N ILE A 66 5.02 4.02 14.86
CA ILE A 66 5.22 3.94 16.31
C ILE A 66 6.70 3.88 16.65
N LEU A 67 7.51 3.20 15.84
CA LEU A 67 8.97 3.09 16.04
C LEU A 67 9.67 4.46 16.06
N PRO A 68 9.55 5.31 15.01
CA PRO A 68 10.15 6.63 15.04
C PRO A 68 9.54 7.54 16.11
N LEU A 69 8.28 7.32 16.49
CA LEU A 69 7.63 8.09 17.55
C LEU A 69 8.18 7.79 18.95
N VAL A 70 8.41 6.52 19.28
CA VAL A 70 9.10 6.12 20.52
C VAL A 70 10.51 6.70 20.54
N THR A 71 11.20 6.68 19.39
CA THR A 71 12.55 7.24 19.26
C THR A 71 12.55 8.75 19.50
N TYR A 72 11.56 9.48 18.96
CA TYR A 72 11.40 10.92 19.18
C TYR A 72 11.27 11.26 20.67
N PHE A 73 10.40 10.57 21.41
CA PHE A 73 10.26 10.81 22.85
C PHE A 73 11.51 10.47 23.64
N GLN A 74 12.20 9.39 23.29
CA GLN A 74 13.47 9.05 23.93
C GLN A 74 14.56 10.10 23.68
N ILE A 75 14.60 10.71 22.48
CA ILE A 75 15.51 11.83 22.19
C ILE A 75 15.18 13.00 23.10
N GLN A 76 13.90 13.37 23.20
CA GLN A 76 13.46 14.49 24.03
C GLN A 76 13.85 14.28 25.50
N ASP A 77 13.52 13.12 26.08
CA ASP A 77 13.85 12.78 27.47
C ASP A 77 15.38 12.76 27.71
N SER A 78 16.15 12.27 26.73
CA SER A 78 17.62 12.18 26.84
C SER A 78 18.29 13.56 26.75
N VAL A 79 17.72 14.47 25.95
CA VAL A 79 18.18 15.85 25.85
C VAL A 79 17.83 16.62 27.13
N ASP A 80 16.61 16.46 27.65
CA ASP A 80 16.13 17.16 28.84
C ASP A 80 16.84 16.69 30.12
N SER A 81 17.18 15.40 30.21
CA SER A 81 17.92 14.85 31.36
C SER A 81 19.42 15.18 31.35
N GLY A 82 20.01 15.47 30.19
CA GLY A 82 21.42 15.84 30.05
C GLY A 82 22.44 14.76 30.45
N ILE A 83 21.99 13.52 30.69
CA ILE A 83 22.84 12.42 31.19
C ILE A 83 23.71 11.84 30.06
N TYR A 84 23.19 11.83 28.83
CA TYR A 84 23.86 11.22 27.69
C TYR A 84 24.52 12.27 26.80
N SER A 85 25.67 11.91 26.23
CA SER A 85 26.33 12.77 25.24
C SER A 85 25.48 12.89 23.97
N MET A 86 25.46 14.08 23.36
CA MET A 86 24.70 14.32 22.13
C MET A 86 25.07 13.34 21.00
N ASN A 87 26.35 12.96 20.93
CA ASN A 87 26.84 11.99 19.94
C ASN A 87 26.20 10.61 20.13
N SER A 88 26.03 10.17 21.37
CA SER A 88 25.39 8.88 21.69
C SER A 88 23.92 8.88 21.31
N ILE A 89 23.19 9.97 21.62
CA ILE A 89 21.77 10.13 21.30
C ILE A 89 21.56 10.07 19.78
N VAL A 90 22.34 10.84 19.02
CA VAL A 90 22.24 10.89 17.55
C VAL A 90 22.58 9.54 16.93
N PHE A 91 23.60 8.84 17.44
CA PHE A 91 24.01 7.53 16.92
C PHE A 91 22.91 6.47 17.09
N VAL A 92 22.38 6.31 18.30
CA VAL A 92 21.32 5.32 18.58
C VAL A 92 20.06 5.64 17.78
N SER A 93 19.65 6.91 17.75
CA SER A 93 18.47 7.35 17.02
C SER A 93 18.59 7.07 15.52
N SER A 94 19.73 7.37 14.92
CA SER A 94 19.99 7.12 13.50
C SER A 94 19.93 5.63 13.15
N LEU A 95 20.39 4.75 14.05
CA LEU A 95 20.30 3.30 13.87
C LEU A 95 18.82 2.84 13.88
N VAL A 96 18.00 3.34 14.80
CA VAL A 96 16.57 3.01 14.85
C VAL A 96 15.84 3.53 13.60
N PHE A 97 16.13 4.75 13.15
CA PHE A 97 15.58 5.28 11.89
C PHE A 97 16.01 4.46 10.66
N MET A 98 17.24 3.93 10.65
CA MET A 98 17.71 3.03 9.60
C MET A 98 16.90 1.73 9.57
N ILE A 99 16.65 1.12 10.73
CA ILE A 99 15.82 -0.10 10.83
C ILE A 99 14.39 0.20 10.34
N PHE A 100 13.80 1.31 10.78
CA PHE A 100 12.48 1.75 10.34
C PHE A 100 12.40 1.93 8.82
N SER A 101 13.36 2.62 8.22
CA SER A 101 13.43 2.81 6.75
C SER A 101 13.57 1.48 6.01
N GLY A 102 14.39 0.56 6.55
CA GLY A 102 14.52 -0.80 6.04
C GLY A 102 13.20 -1.58 6.08
N MET A 103 12.47 -1.49 7.20
CA MET A 103 11.14 -2.10 7.34
C MET A 103 10.13 -1.53 6.34
N ILE A 104 10.03 -0.20 6.19
CA ILE A 104 9.16 0.44 5.18
C ILE A 104 9.46 -0.14 3.80
N THR A 105 10.74 -0.18 3.42
CA THR A 105 11.18 -0.63 2.11
C THR A 105 10.79 -2.08 1.86
N LEU A 106 11.01 -2.96 2.83
CA LEU A 106 10.61 -4.38 2.74
C LEU A 106 9.10 -4.55 2.64
N TYR A 107 8.31 -3.84 3.45
CA TYR A 107 6.85 -3.90 3.38
C TYR A 107 6.31 -3.39 2.04
N MET A 108 6.88 -2.30 1.53
CA MET A 108 6.54 -1.77 0.20
C MET A 108 6.90 -2.74 -0.91
N LEU A 109 8.04 -3.43 -0.81
CA LEU A 109 8.46 -4.44 -1.76
C LEU A 109 7.52 -5.64 -1.73
N MET A 110 7.19 -6.16 -0.56
CA MET A 110 6.23 -7.27 -0.40
C MET A 110 4.86 -6.92 -0.99
N PHE A 111 4.34 -5.74 -0.66
CA PHE A 111 3.04 -5.28 -1.16
C PHE A 111 3.05 -5.02 -2.68
N GLY A 112 4.13 -4.44 -3.18
CA GLY A 112 4.38 -4.26 -4.61
C GLY A 112 4.48 -5.58 -5.37
N LEU A 113 5.17 -6.59 -4.82
CA LEU A 113 5.32 -7.90 -5.46
C LEU A 113 3.99 -8.68 -5.55
N ILE A 114 3.16 -8.64 -4.50
CA ILE A 114 1.85 -9.31 -4.51
C ILE A 114 0.96 -8.72 -5.61
N SER A 115 0.96 -7.40 -5.77
CA SER A 115 0.16 -6.71 -6.80
C SER A 115 0.74 -6.85 -8.21
N THR A 116 2.07 -6.89 -8.34
CA THR A 116 2.77 -6.93 -9.64
C THR A 116 2.91 -8.34 -10.21
N SER A 117 3.04 -9.37 -9.37
CA SER A 117 3.12 -10.77 -9.82
C SER A 117 1.87 -11.20 -10.61
N SER A 118 0.70 -10.80 -10.11
CA SER A 118 -0.59 -11.07 -10.77
C SER A 118 -0.80 -10.19 -12.02
N PHE A 119 -0.13 -9.04 -12.10
CA PHE A 119 -0.13 -8.19 -13.30
C PHE A 119 0.72 -8.76 -14.43
N MET A 120 1.88 -9.34 -14.09
CA MET A 120 2.82 -9.92 -15.06
C MET A 120 2.34 -11.23 -15.71
N SER A 121 1.28 -11.87 -15.18
CA SER A 121 0.67 -13.05 -15.79
C SER A 121 0.06 -12.77 -17.17
N GLY A 122 -0.29 -11.51 -17.46
CA GLY A 122 -0.88 -11.07 -18.72
C GLY A 122 -2.32 -11.56 -18.98
N ASN A 123 -2.80 -12.55 -18.21
CA ASN A 123 -4.13 -13.14 -18.39
C ASN A 123 -5.25 -12.15 -18.07
N ALA A 124 -5.09 -11.34 -17.02
CA ALA A 124 -6.06 -10.30 -16.65
C ALA A 124 -6.22 -9.16 -17.69
N PHE A 125 -5.37 -9.11 -18.72
CA PHE A 125 -5.54 -8.19 -19.85
C PHE A 125 -6.22 -8.84 -21.06
N LYS A 126 -6.40 -10.17 -21.08
CA LYS A 126 -6.99 -10.88 -22.23
C LYS A 126 -8.40 -10.41 -22.51
N TRP A 127 -9.24 -10.24 -21.48
CA TRP A 127 -10.58 -9.69 -21.66
C TRP A 127 -10.54 -8.24 -22.16
N LEU A 128 -9.61 -7.43 -21.66
CA LEU A 128 -9.47 -6.05 -22.10
C LEU A 128 -8.93 -5.91 -23.54
N GLN A 129 -8.17 -6.90 -24.00
CA GLN A 129 -7.62 -6.96 -25.36
C GLN A 129 -8.68 -7.35 -26.42
N THR A 130 -9.82 -7.94 -26.04
CA THR A 130 -10.91 -8.21 -26.99
C THR A 130 -11.74 -6.96 -27.31
N LEU A 131 -11.62 -5.91 -26.50
CA LEU A 131 -12.26 -4.62 -26.73
C LEU A 131 -11.46 -3.77 -27.73
N PRO A 132 -12.09 -2.84 -28.46
CA PRO A 132 -11.44 -2.03 -29.50
C PRO A 132 -10.56 -0.91 -28.90
N PHE A 133 -9.61 -1.27 -28.04
CA PHE A 133 -8.65 -0.35 -27.45
C PHE A 133 -7.29 -0.42 -28.14
N SER A 134 -6.65 0.74 -28.30
CA SER A 134 -5.26 0.79 -28.77
C SER A 134 -4.31 0.18 -27.73
N LYS A 135 -3.18 -0.40 -28.19
CA LYS A 135 -2.12 -0.92 -27.29
C LYS A 135 -1.61 0.15 -26.30
N LYS A 136 -1.60 1.42 -26.70
CA LYS A 136 -1.20 2.55 -25.84
C LYS A 136 -2.23 2.80 -24.73
N SER A 137 -3.52 2.71 -25.04
CA SER A 137 -4.61 2.83 -24.06
C SER A 137 -4.61 1.66 -23.07
N LEU A 138 -4.37 0.43 -23.54
CA LEU A 138 -4.20 -0.76 -22.69
C LEU A 138 -3.07 -0.60 -21.67
N LYS A 139 -1.89 -0.11 -22.10
CA LYS A 139 -0.78 0.18 -21.18
C LYS A 139 -1.18 1.19 -20.10
N LYS A 140 -1.92 2.25 -20.48
CA LYS A 140 -2.40 3.28 -19.54
C LYS A 140 -3.38 2.70 -18.51
N ILE A 141 -4.30 1.83 -18.93
CA ILE A 141 -5.23 1.12 -18.04
C ILE A 141 -4.46 0.21 -17.08
N GLY A 142 -3.42 -0.47 -17.57
CA GLY A 142 -2.50 -1.25 -16.73
C GLY A 142 -1.88 -0.42 -15.60
N PHE A 143 -1.26 0.72 -15.92
CA PHE A 143 -0.71 1.63 -14.90
C PHE A 143 -1.78 2.11 -13.90
N MET A 144 -2.96 2.48 -14.39
CA MET A 144 -4.07 2.88 -13.52
C MET A 144 -4.57 1.75 -12.62
N THR A 145 -4.42 0.50 -13.05
CA THR A 145 -4.79 -0.69 -12.26
C THR A 145 -3.82 -0.89 -11.09
N ILE A 146 -2.52 -0.73 -11.32
CA ILE A 146 -1.50 -0.77 -10.26
C ILE A 146 -1.76 0.34 -9.25
N PHE A 147 -1.91 1.59 -9.73
CA PHE A 147 -2.17 2.73 -8.85
C PHE A 147 -3.44 2.52 -8.02
N ARG A 148 -4.52 2.01 -8.64
CA ARG A 148 -5.76 1.68 -7.92
C ARG A 148 -5.56 0.61 -6.86
N THR A 149 -4.61 -0.28 -7.01
CA THR A 149 -4.35 -1.33 -6.01
C THR A 149 -3.55 -0.78 -4.82
N LEU A 150 -2.66 0.17 -5.08
CA LEU A 150 -1.71 0.72 -4.12
C LEU A 150 -2.16 2.05 -3.48
N ASP A 151 -3.18 2.72 -4.02
CA ASP A 151 -3.62 4.08 -3.65
C ASP A 151 -3.71 4.32 -2.13
N LEU A 152 -4.50 3.53 -1.43
CA LEU A 152 -4.84 3.75 -0.03
C LEU A 152 -3.66 3.40 0.91
N PRO A 153 -2.96 2.27 0.73
CA PRO A 153 -1.73 2.00 1.48
C PRO A 153 -0.64 3.05 1.24
N LEU A 154 -0.47 3.55 0.01
CA LEU A 154 0.48 4.63 -0.30
C LEU A 154 0.11 5.94 0.40
N ILE A 155 -1.18 6.32 0.37
CA ILE A 155 -1.65 7.51 1.08
C ILE A 155 -1.31 7.40 2.56
N ILE A 156 -1.64 6.27 3.19
CA ILE A 156 -1.42 6.06 4.63
C ILE A 156 0.06 5.98 4.96
N LEU A 157 0.90 5.45 4.08
CA LEU A 157 2.35 5.46 4.30
C LEU A 157 2.90 6.90 4.35
N ILE A 158 2.46 7.76 3.43
CA ILE A 158 2.92 9.15 3.32
C ILE A 158 2.35 10.00 4.44
N THR A 159 1.05 9.88 4.72
CA THR A 159 0.36 10.75 5.69
C THR A 159 0.32 10.18 7.11
N GLY A 160 0.59 8.89 7.29
CA GLY A 160 0.46 8.20 8.57
C GLY A 160 1.38 8.78 9.63
N PHE A 161 2.67 8.90 9.35
CA PHE A 161 3.62 9.46 10.32
C PHE A 161 3.33 10.94 10.65
N PRO A 162 3.14 11.86 9.68
CA PRO A 162 2.79 13.24 9.98
C PRO A 162 1.50 13.39 10.79
N ILE A 163 0.44 12.66 10.44
CA ILE A 163 -0.85 12.72 11.15
C ILE A 163 -0.69 12.24 12.60
N ILE A 164 0.01 11.12 12.81
CA ILE A 164 0.25 10.59 14.16
C ILE A 164 1.08 11.58 14.98
N MET A 165 2.13 12.16 14.38
CA MET A 165 2.94 13.19 15.04
C MET A 165 2.09 14.40 15.43
N LEU A 166 1.25 14.92 14.53
CA LEU A 166 0.35 16.04 14.83
C LEU A 166 -0.57 15.75 16.03
N ILE A 167 -1.13 14.54 16.09
CA ILE A 167 -2.04 14.15 17.18
C ILE A 167 -1.29 14.07 18.52
N VAL A 168 -0.06 13.55 18.49
CA VAL A 168 0.72 13.24 19.69
C VAL A 168 1.50 14.46 20.21
N SER A 169 2.20 15.19 19.34
CA SER A 169 2.96 16.39 19.72
C SER A 169 2.09 17.63 19.85
N GLN A 170 0.90 17.65 19.21
CA GLN A 170 0.04 18.84 19.08
C GLN A 170 0.73 20.05 18.43
N ASP A 171 1.85 19.82 17.72
CA ASP A 171 2.65 20.87 17.10
C ASP A 171 2.54 20.84 15.57
N ILE A 172 2.06 21.95 15.00
CA ILE A 172 1.86 22.13 13.56
C ILE A 172 3.20 22.23 12.81
N ILE A 173 4.25 22.75 13.45
CA ILE A 173 5.57 22.87 12.82
C ILE A 173 6.18 21.49 12.62
N ILE A 174 6.09 20.63 13.64
CA ILE A 174 6.57 19.24 13.56
C ILE A 174 5.81 18.48 12.49
N PHE A 175 4.48 18.67 12.38
CA PHE A 175 3.65 18.08 11.33
C PHE A 175 4.09 18.44 9.89
N LEU A 176 4.54 19.66 9.65
CA LEU A 176 4.95 20.09 8.30
C LEU A 176 6.34 19.55 7.90
N ILE A 177 7.18 19.20 8.87
CA ILE A 177 8.56 18.77 8.67
C ILE A 177 8.68 17.23 8.67
N SER A 178 7.80 16.55 9.41
CA SER A 178 7.65 15.09 9.44
C SER A 178 7.14 14.52 8.12
#